data_AF-A0ABD0LX53-F1
#
_entry.id   AF-A0ABD0LX53-F1
#
_cell.length_a   1.000
_cell.length_b   1.000
_cell.length_c   1.000
_cell.angle_alpha   90.00
_cell.angle_beta   90.00
_cell.angle_gamma   90.00
#
_symmetry.space_group_name_H-M   'P 1'
#
loop_
_entity.id
_entity.type
_entity.pdbx_description
1 polymer ?
#
loop_
_entity_poly.entity_id
_entity_poly.type
_entity_poly.pdbx_seq_one_letter_code
_entity_poly.pdbx_strand_id
1 'polypeptide(L)'
;MSVARPQLRGMIKSQLKRNFVIATAVSAVCTVAWRLGICDARKARYAEFYKNYDSQKDFERMVKAGMFTSVLPDGSVGEGWA
;
A
#
# COMPACT_ATOMS: atom_id res chain seq x y z
N MET A 1 34.18 -2.40 47.14
CA MET A 1 33.13 -3.07 46.32
C MET A 1 33.85 -3.93 45.29
N SER A 2 33.91 -5.26 45.47
CA SER A 2 34.55 -6.13 44.48
C SER A 2 33.58 -6.37 43.30
N VAL A 3 34.10 -6.25 42.08
CA VAL A 3 33.33 -6.47 40.86
C VAL A 3 33.19 -7.98 40.65
N ALA A 4 31.95 -8.45 40.43
CA ALA A 4 31.69 -9.85 40.10
C ALA A 4 32.33 -10.23 38.76
N ARG A 5 32.87 -11.46 38.63
CA ARG A 5 33.59 -11.87 37.42
C ARG A 5 32.65 -11.84 36.20
N PRO A 6 33.04 -11.18 35.10
CA PRO A 6 32.23 -11.11 33.89
C PRO A 6 32.18 -12.46 33.16
N GLN A 7 31.14 -12.67 32.36
CA GLN A 7 30.98 -13.89 31.58
C GLN A 7 31.87 -13.87 30.32
N LEU A 8 32.93 -14.69 30.31
CA LEU A 8 33.94 -14.72 29.24
C LEU A 8 33.66 -15.73 28.11
N ARG A 9 32.61 -16.57 28.23
CA ARG A 9 32.27 -17.60 27.24
C ARG A 9 30.80 -17.56 26.86
N GLY A 10 30.50 -17.91 25.60
CA GLY A 10 29.12 -18.02 25.11
C GLY A 10 28.41 -16.69 24.86
N MET A 11 29.13 -15.56 24.87
CA MET A 11 28.55 -14.22 24.69
C MET A 11 27.82 -14.09 23.35
N ILE A 12 28.36 -14.64 22.26
CA ILE A 12 27.71 -14.66 20.94
C ILE A 12 26.37 -15.40 20.99
N LYS A 13 26.29 -16.55 21.68
CA LYS A 13 25.04 -17.33 21.80
C LYS A 13 23.96 -16.54 22.57
N SER A 14 24.36 -15.84 23.63
CA SER A 14 23.45 -14.99 24.42
C SER A 14 22.92 -13.82 23.59
N GLN A 15 23.82 -13.11 22.90
CA GLN A 15 23.43 -11.98 22.03
C GLN A 15 22.59 -12.42 20.85
N LEU A 16 22.91 -13.56 20.22
CA LEU A 16 22.15 -14.08 19.08
C LEU A 16 20.72 -14.42 19.48
N LYS A 17 20.50 -15.10 20.60
CA LYS A 17 19.15 -15.42 21.10
C LYS A 17 18.34 -14.15 21.33
N ARG A 18 18.93 -13.15 21.99
CA ARG A 18 18.26 -11.86 22.23
C ARG A 18 17.91 -11.15 20.93
N ASN A 19 18.88 -11.01 20.03
CA ASN A 19 18.69 -10.29 18.78
C ASN A 19 17.69 -11.00 17.86
N PHE A 20 17.67 -12.34 17.87
CA PHE A 20 16.71 -13.11 17.08
C PHE A 20 15.27 -12.86 17.53
N VAL A 21 15.01 -12.90 18.84
CA VAL A 21 13.67 -12.59 19.39
C VAL A 21 13.25 -11.17 19.05
N ILE A 22 14.15 -10.20 19.18
CA ILE A 22 13.88 -8.79 18.82
C ILE A 22 13.57 -8.68 17.33
N ALA A 23 14.38 -9.30 16.47
CA ALA A 23 14.19 -9.26 15.02
C ALA A 23 12.83 -9.84 14.60
N THR A 24 12.42 -10.97 15.17
CA THR A 24 11.11 -11.58 14.89
C THR A 24 9.96 -10.70 15.38
N ALA A 25 10.10 -10.08 16.55
CA ALA A 25 9.07 -9.17 17.06
C ALA A 25 8.93 -7.94 16.15
N VAL A 26 10.05 -7.32 15.77
CA VAL A 26 10.06 -6.13 14.92
C VAL A 26 9.52 -6.44 13.51
N SER A 27 9.87 -7.59 12.94
CA SER A 27 9.37 -7.98 11.61
C SER A 27 7.86 -8.22 11.60
N ALA A 28 7.33 -8.85 12.65
CA ALA A 28 5.89 -9.07 12.81
C ALA A 28 5.14 -7.73 12.93
N VAL A 29 5.63 -6.81 13.78
CA VAL A 29 5.03 -5.48 13.95
C VAL A 29 5.04 -4.70 12.63
N CYS A 30 6.18 -4.70 11.93
CA CYS A 30 6.31 -4.01 10.64
C CYS A 30 5.33 -4.56 9.60
N THR A 31 5.14 -5.88 9.56
CA THR A 31 4.22 -6.55 8.64
C THR A 31 2.77 -6.16 8.92
N VAL A 32 2.36 -6.13 10.20
CA VAL A 32 1.01 -5.71 10.61
C VAL A 32 0.79 -4.23 10.30
N ALA A 33 1.76 -3.37 10.59
CA ALA A 33 1.70 -1.95 10.29
C ALA A 33 1.54 -1.70 8.78
N TRP A 34 2.30 -2.41 7.95
CA TRP A 34 2.19 -2.31 6.49
C TRP A 34 0.83 -2.80 5.98
N ARG A 35 0.34 -3.92 6.53
CA ARG A 35 -0.94 -4.51 6.12
C ARG A 35 -2.09 -3.53 6.38
N LEU A 36 -2.18 -3.01 7.60
CA LEU A 36 -3.27 -2.12 8.00
C LEU A 36 -3.13 -0.74 7.36
N GLY A 37 -1.93 -0.15 7.41
CA GLY A 37 -1.71 1.21 6.95
C GLY A 37 -1.76 1.38 5.43
N ILE A 38 -1.36 0.36 4.67
CA ILE A 38 -1.21 0.49 3.21
C ILE A 38 -2.13 -0.47 2.47
N CYS A 39 -2.08 -1.78 2.77
CA CYS A 39 -2.87 -2.74 1.99
C CYS A 39 -4.36 -2.55 2.19
N ASP A 40 -4.81 -2.49 3.44
CA ASP A 40 -6.24 -2.39 3.75
C ASP A 40 -6.78 -0.98 3.46
N ALA A 41 -6.00 0.07 3.74
CA ALA A 41 -6.33 1.44 3.33
C ALA A 41 -6.50 1.58 1.80
N ARG A 42 -5.63 0.94 1.01
CA ARG A 42 -5.76 0.94 -0.46
C ARG A 42 -7.04 0.23 -0.90
N LYS A 43 -7.32 -0.95 -0.35
CA LYS A 43 -8.55 -1.70 -0.66
C LYS A 43 -9.81 -0.91 -0.32
N ALA A 44 -9.82 -0.26 0.85
CA ALA A 44 -10.93 0.59 1.28
C ALA A 44 -11.17 1.75 0.30
N ARG A 45 -10.11 2.44 -0.13
CA ARG A 45 -10.24 3.53 -1.12
C ARG A 45 -10.82 3.07 -2.46
N TYR A 46 -10.40 1.91 -2.97
CA TYR A 46 -11.01 1.35 -4.18
C TYR A 46 -12.48 0.99 -3.96
N ALA A 47 -12.80 0.36 -2.83
CA ALA A 47 -14.18 0.01 -2.51
C ALA A 47 -15.08 1.25 -2.36
N GLU A 48 -14.58 2.32 -1.71
CA GLU A 48 -15.29 3.59 -1.56
C GLU A 48 -15.51 4.29 -2.91
N PHE A 49 -14.49 4.28 -3.78
CA PHE A 49 -14.62 4.85 -5.13
C PHE A 49 -15.77 4.17 -5.88
N TYR A 50 -15.77 2.84 -5.97
CA TYR A 50 -16.78 2.10 -6.71
C TYR A 50 -18.17 2.07 -6.05
N LYS A 51 -18.29 2.42 -4.76
CA LYS A 51 -19.58 2.40 -4.05
C LYS A 51 -20.60 3.36 -4.64
N ASN A 52 -20.15 4.53 -5.10
CA ASN A 52 -20.99 5.58 -5.68
C ASN A 52 -20.53 5.97 -7.09
N TYR A 53 -19.72 5.14 -7.74
CA TYR A 53 -19.20 5.43 -9.06
C TYR A 53 -20.28 5.22 -10.13
N ASP A 54 -20.57 6.29 -10.87
CA ASP A 54 -21.42 6.25 -12.05
C ASP A 54 -20.54 6.46 -13.28
N SER A 55 -20.36 5.38 -14.04
CA SER A 55 -19.49 5.36 -15.23
C SER A 55 -20.01 6.25 -16.35
N GLN A 56 -21.32 6.44 -16.47
CA GLN A 56 -21.92 7.25 -17.53
C GLN A 56 -21.65 8.73 -17.27
N LYS A 57 -21.81 9.18 -16.02
CA LYS A 57 -21.53 10.56 -15.62
C LYS A 57 -20.05 10.92 -15.77
N ASP A 58 -19.16 10.00 -15.42
CA ASP A 58 -17.71 10.21 -15.55
C ASP A 58 -17.28 10.22 -17.03
N PHE A 59 -17.91 9.36 -17.86
CA PHE A 59 -17.74 9.38 -19.30
C PHE A 59 -18.19 10.71 -19.92
N GLU A 60 -19.39 11.22 -19.59
CA GLU A 60 -19.86 12.52 -20.06
C GLU A 60 -18.91 13.67 -19.69
N ARG A 61 -18.32 13.61 -18.49
CA ARG A 61 -17.30 14.58 -18.06
C ARG A 61 -16.06 14.50 -18.95
N MET A 62 -15.59 13.30 -19.27
CA MET A 62 -14.42 13.08 -20.12
C MET A 62 -14.67 13.44 -21.59
N VAL A 63 -15.88 13.18 -22.11
CA VAL A 63 -16.34 13.62 -23.44
C VAL A 63 -16.34 15.15 -23.53
N LYS A 64 -16.91 15.84 -22.54
CA LYS A 64 -16.90 17.31 -22.49
C LYS A 64 -15.48 17.90 -22.37
N ALA A 65 -14.56 17.17 -21.75
CA ALA A 65 -13.15 17.56 -21.67
C ALA A 65 -12.38 17.32 -22.98
N GLY A 66 -13.00 16.71 -24.01
CA GLY A 66 -12.37 16.44 -25.30
C GLY A 66 -11.29 15.36 -25.25
N MET A 67 -11.33 14.47 -24.24
CA MET A 67 -10.31 13.43 -24.05
C MET A 67 -10.45 12.26 -25.01
N PHE A 68 -11.64 12.05 -25.61
CA PHE A 68 -11.90 10.94 -26.49
C PHE A 68 -11.76 11.34 -27.96
N THR A 69 -11.04 10.52 -28.72
CA THR A 69 -10.94 10.64 -30.19
C THR A 69 -12.12 9.99 -30.91
N SER A 70 -12.83 9.07 -30.25
CA SER A 70 -13.98 8.35 -30.79
C SER A 70 -15.32 9.04 -30.56
N VAL A 71 -15.43 9.92 -29.56
CA VAL A 71 -16.67 10.63 -29.23
C VAL A 71 -16.30 12.07 -28.93
N LEU A 72 -16.72 12.99 -29.80
CA LEU A 72 -16.47 14.41 -29.62
C LEU A 72 -17.38 15.01 -28.54
N PRO A 73 -17.02 16.16 -27.96
CA PRO A 73 -17.85 16.90 -26.99
C PRO A 73 -19.28 17.16 -27.48
N ASP A 74 -19.48 17.20 -28.79
CA ASP A 74 -20.73 17.51 -29.47
C ASP A 74 -21.65 16.28 -29.67
N GLY A 75 -21.21 15.10 -29.23
CA GLY A 75 -21.95 13.84 -29.34
C GLY A 75 -21.84 13.16 -30.72
N SER A 76 -21.06 13.72 -31.64
CA SER A 76 -20.71 13.08 -32.92
C SER A 76 -19.66 11.99 -32.72
N VAL A 77 -19.75 10.95 -33.55
CA VAL A 77 -18.74 9.89 -33.60
C VAL A 77 -17.49 10.48 -34.23
N GLY A 78 -16.39 10.53 -33.47
CA GLY A 78 -15.09 10.97 -33.98
C GLY A 78 -14.49 9.94 -34.91
N GLU A 79 -13.50 10.36 -35.70
CA GLU A 79 -12.87 9.55 -36.75
C GLU A 79 -12.31 8.20 -36.25
N GLY A 80 -12.21 8.03 -34.92
CA GLY A 80 -11.69 6.83 -34.30
C GLY A 80 -10.19 6.70 -34.55
N TRP A 81 -9.64 5.55 -34.20
CA TRP A 81 -8.27 5.22 -34.58
C TRP A 81 -8.34 4.63 -35.99
N ALA A 82 -8.00 5.45 -36.99
CA ALA A 82 -7.63 4.94 -38.31
C ALA A 82 -6.37 4.05 -38.20
#